data_AF-A0A176ZJC9-F1
#
_entry.id   AF-A0A176ZJC9-F1
#
_cell.length_a   1.000
_cell.length_b   1.000
_cell.length_c   1.000
_cell.angle_alpha   90.00
_cell.angle_beta   90.00
_cell.angle_gamma   90.00
#
_symmetry.space_group_name_H-M   'P 1'
#
loop_
_entity.id
_entity.type
_entity.pdbx_description
1 polymer ?
#
loop_
_entity_poly.entity_id
_entity_poly.type
_entity_poly.pdbx_seq_one_letter_code
_entity_poly.pdbx_strand_id
1 'polypeptide(L)'
;MRILGLILRTLFLLVVIVVTVRVASPQTESLWSAYDTPSDMFRFVLGVAVGGFIAFQIFQYPKSPAEMRKWVPIGLAVLPLALLCAAVIW
;
A
#
# COMPACT_ATOMS: atom_id res chain seq x y z
N MET A 1 -15.80 -6.49 17.00
CA MET A 1 -15.54 -6.65 15.54
C MET A 1 -15.25 -5.34 14.80
N ARG A 2 -15.91 -4.20 15.12
CA ARG A 2 -15.67 -2.93 14.40
C ARG A 2 -14.20 -2.45 14.52
N ILE A 3 -13.66 -2.42 15.73
CA ILE A 3 -12.27 -1.98 15.98
C ILE A 3 -11.26 -2.93 15.28
N LEU A 4 -11.50 -4.25 15.36
CA LEU A 4 -10.65 -5.23 14.70
C LEU A 4 -10.60 -5.05 13.17
N GLY A 5 -11.76 -4.86 12.53
CA GLY A 5 -11.82 -4.61 11.08
C GLY A 5 -11.13 -3.31 10.68
N LEU A 6 -11.21 -2.28 11.53
CA LEU A 6 -10.47 -1.03 11.33
C LEU A 6 -8.96 -1.26 11.38
N ILE A 7 -8.48 -1.93 12.44
CA ILE A 7 -7.05 -2.22 12.63
C ILE A 7 -6.52 -3.03 11.43
N LEU A 8 -7.22 -4.08 11.03
CA LEU A 8 -6.83 -4.92 9.90
C LEU A 8 -6.79 -4.14 8.58
N ARG A 9 -7.79 -3.30 8.30
CA ARG A 9 -7.82 -2.43 7.12
C ARG A 9 -6.64 -1.47 7.12
N THR A 10 -6.43 -0.76 8.24
CA THR A 10 -5.36 0.23 8.35
C THR A 10 -3.98 -0.41 8.20
N LEU A 11 -3.73 -1.53 8.89
CA LEU A 11 -2.47 -2.27 8.74
C LEU A 11 -2.26 -2.73 7.31
N PHE A 12 -3.28 -3.27 6.66
CA PHE A 12 -3.20 -3.69 5.26
C PHE A 12 -2.82 -2.53 4.34
N LEU A 13 -3.54 -1.40 4.44
CA LEU A 13 -3.25 -0.23 3.60
C LEU A 13 -1.84 0.32 3.85
N LEU A 14 -1.36 0.35 5.10
CA LEU A 14 0.00 0.76 5.42
C LEU A 14 1.06 -0.16 4.79
N VAL A 15 0.88 -1.49 4.89
CA VAL A 15 1.78 -2.45 4.25
C VAL A 15 1.80 -2.25 2.75
N VAL A 16 0.65 -2.06 2.10
CA VAL A 16 0.58 -1.83 0.65
C VAL A 16 1.28 -0.52 0.26
N ILE A 17 1.15 0.56 1.04
CA ILE A 17 1.90 1.80 0.80
C ILE A 17 3.41 1.54 0.85
N VAL A 18 3.87 0.89 1.91
CA VAL A 18 5.29 0.59 2.13
C VAL A 18 5.87 -0.26 0.99
N VAL A 19 5.14 -1.31 0.58
CA VAL A 19 5.50 -2.16 -0.56
C VAL A 19 5.52 -1.37 -1.87
N THR A 20 4.51 -0.53 -2.11
CA THR A 20 4.42 0.28 -3.33
C THR A 20 5.60 1.24 -3.43
N VAL A 21 5.94 1.94 -2.35
CA VAL A 21 7.10 2.83 -2.29
C VAL A 21 8.37 2.04 -2.53
N ARG A 22 8.49 0.82 -2.00
CA ARG A 22 9.67 0.00 -2.22
C ARG A 22 9.84 -0.44 -3.67
N VAL A 23 8.77 -0.92 -4.30
CA VAL A 23 8.77 -1.35 -5.71
C VAL A 23 9.00 -0.17 -6.64
N ALA A 24 8.52 1.02 -6.28
CA ALA A 24 8.68 2.24 -7.07
C ALA A 24 10.03 2.94 -6.86
N SER A 25 10.82 2.55 -5.85
CA SER A 25 12.14 3.11 -5.61
C SER A 25 13.04 2.82 -6.83
N PRO A 26 13.71 3.84 -7.41
CA PRO A 26 14.61 3.63 -8.53
C PRO A 26 15.76 2.70 -8.14
N GLN A 27 16.16 1.83 -9.07
CA GLN A 27 17.30 0.91 -8.91
C GLN A 27 18.63 1.55 -9.33
N THR A 28 18.58 2.70 -10.01
CA THR A 28 19.71 3.52 -10.40
C THR A 28 20.24 4.35 -9.22
N GLU A 29 21.54 4.70 -9.25
CA GLU A 29 22.32 5.18 -8.10
C GLU A 29 21.82 6.49 -7.44
N SER A 30 20.86 7.20 -8.04
CA SER A 30 20.35 8.47 -7.53
C SER A 30 18.95 8.81 -8.07
N LEU A 31 18.09 9.39 -7.21
CA LEU A 31 16.78 9.95 -7.60
C LEU A 31 16.88 10.99 -8.73
N TRP A 32 18.05 11.63 -8.89
CA TRP A 32 18.29 12.61 -9.94
C TRP A 32 18.50 11.99 -11.31
N SER A 33 19.02 10.76 -11.40
CA SER A 33 19.19 10.06 -12.70
C SER A 33 17.93 9.33 -13.14
N ALA A 34 16.84 9.37 -12.36
CA ALA A 34 15.58 8.75 -12.75
C ALA A 34 15.03 9.36 -14.06
N TYR A 35 15.38 10.61 -14.39
CA TYR A 35 15.06 11.23 -15.69
C TYR A 35 15.87 10.66 -16.85
N ASP A 36 17.07 10.13 -16.60
CA ASP A 36 17.94 9.57 -17.64
C ASP A 36 17.43 8.22 -18.13
N THR A 37 16.65 7.51 -17.29
CA THR A 37 16.04 6.23 -17.62
C THR A 37 14.51 6.35 -17.58
N PRO A 38 13.81 6.44 -18.73
CA PRO A 38 12.36 6.63 -18.79
C PRO A 38 11.54 5.61 -18.00
N SER A 39 12.05 4.38 -17.87
CA SER A 39 11.43 3.32 -17.07
C SER A 39 11.42 3.63 -15.58
N ASP A 40 12.52 4.17 -15.04
CA ASP A 40 12.64 4.52 -13.62
C ASP A 40 11.78 5.74 -13.27
N MET A 41 11.72 6.73 -14.17
CA MET A 41 10.79 7.86 -14.03
C MET A 41 9.33 7.40 -13.95
N PHE A 42 8.91 6.50 -14.85
CA PHE A 42 7.53 5.99 -14.86
C PHE A 42 7.20 5.20 -13.60
N ARG A 43 8.11 4.32 -13.15
CA ARG A 43 7.98 3.58 -11.89
C ARG A 43 7.79 4.51 -10.70
N PHE A 44 8.62 5.55 -10.61
CA PHE A 44 8.55 6.53 -9.53
C PHE A 44 7.22 7.30 -9.53
N VAL A 45 6.84 7.87 -10.67
CA VAL A 45 5.58 8.64 -10.79
C VAL A 45 4.36 7.75 -10.49
N LEU A 46 4.35 6.53 -11.02
CA LEU A 46 3.28 5.58 -10.75
C LEU A 46 3.23 5.20 -9.27
N GLY A 47 4.39 4.96 -8.64
CA GLY A 47 4.49 4.68 -7.21
C GLY A 47 3.95 5.81 -6.34
N VAL A 48 4.28 7.06 -6.66
CA VAL A 48 3.75 8.25 -5.96
C VAL A 48 2.24 8.36 -6.17
N ALA A 49 1.75 8.18 -7.40
CA ALA A 49 0.33 8.27 -7.71
C ALA A 49 -0.48 7.19 -6.97
N VAL A 50 -0.05 5.92 -7.05
CA VAL A 50 -0.73 4.79 -6.40
C VAL A 50 -0.60 4.89 -4.87
N GLY A 51 0.59 5.19 -4.35
CA GLY A 51 0.82 5.38 -2.92
C GLY A 51 -0.02 6.52 -2.33
N GLY A 52 -0.09 7.66 -3.03
CA GLY A 52 -0.94 8.80 -2.65
C GLY A 52 -2.43 8.45 -2.66
N PHE A 53 -2.89 7.73 -3.69
CA PHE A 53 -4.27 7.24 -3.75
C PHE A 53 -4.61 6.32 -2.56
N ILE A 54 -3.72 5.39 -2.21
CA ILE A 54 -3.92 4.48 -1.08
C ILE A 54 -3.86 5.23 0.25
N ALA A 55 -2.96 6.20 0.40
CA ALA A 55 -2.92 7.06 1.57
C ALA A 55 -4.24 7.84 1.75
N PHE A 56 -4.82 8.34 0.66
CA PHE A 56 -6.14 8.98 0.70
C PHE A 56 -7.25 8.01 1.12
N GLN A 57 -7.19 6.75 0.68
CA GLN A 57 -8.14 5.69 1.07
C GLN A 57 -8.12 5.35 2.58
N ILE A 58 -7.02 5.65 3.29
CA ILE A 58 -6.96 5.50 4.75
C ILE A 58 -7.93 6.47 5.44
N PHE A 59 -8.06 7.68 4.92
CA PHE A 59 -8.96 8.70 5.46
C PHE A 59 -10.43 8.48 5.04
N GLN A 60 -10.69 7.66 4.02
CA GLN A 60 -12.04 7.25 3.66
C GLN A 60 -12.57 6.19 4.64
N TYR A 61 -13.21 6.69 5.70
CA TYR A 61 -13.75 5.85 6.77
C TYR A 61 -15.12 5.23 6.37
N PRO A 62 -15.33 3.92 6.57
CA PRO A 62 -16.63 3.27 6.36
C PRO A 62 -17.70 3.86 7.27
N LYS A 63 -18.78 4.38 6.70
CA LYS A 63 -19.84 5.08 7.45
C LYS A 63 -20.66 4.13 8.33
N SER A 64 -20.69 2.84 8.00
CA SER A 64 -21.47 1.84 8.74
C SER A 64 -20.60 0.84 9.54
N PRO A 65 -21.01 0.48 10.78
CA PRO A 65 -20.36 -0.58 11.56
C PRO A 65 -20.39 -1.96 10.87
N ALA A 66 -21.37 -2.19 9.99
CA ALA A 66 -21.54 -3.43 9.24
C ALA A 66 -20.45 -3.57 8.16
N GLU A 67 -20.13 -2.50 7.44
CA GLU A 67 -19.01 -2.47 6.48
C GLU A 67 -17.68 -2.78 7.16
N MET A 68 -17.45 -2.20 8.34
CA MET A 68 -16.22 -2.45 9.09
C MET A 68 -16.09 -3.92 9.53
N ARG A 69 -17.22 -4.61 9.77
CA ARG A 69 -17.22 -6.03 10.12
C ARG A 69 -16.80 -6.92 8.94
N LYS A 70 -17.12 -6.54 7.70
CA LYS A 70 -16.69 -7.26 6.48
C LYS A 70 -15.16 -7.24 6.30
N TRP A 71 -14.50 -6.22 6.83
CA TRP A 71 -13.03 -6.13 6.81
C TRP A 71 -12.33 -7.16 7.69
N VAL A 72 -13.02 -7.80 8.64
CA VAL A 72 -12.40 -8.84 9.48
C VAL A 72 -11.96 -10.05 8.66
N PRO A 73 -12.85 -10.78 7.94
CA PRO A 73 -12.43 -11.92 7.13
C PRO A 73 -11.53 -11.52 5.96
N ILE A 74 -11.81 -10.36 5.33
CA ILE A 74 -10.98 -9.84 4.23
C ILE A 74 -9.57 -9.57 4.73
N GLY A 75 -9.44 -8.75 5.78
CA GLY A 75 -8.18 -8.38 6.38
C GLY A 75 -7.36 -9.58 6.86
N LEU A 76 -8.02 -10.59 7.45
CA LEU A 76 -7.35 -11.82 7.87
C LEU A 76 -6.74 -12.61 6.68
N ALA A 77 -7.34 -12.52 5.49
CA ALA A 77 -6.83 -13.17 4.29
C ALA A 77 -5.77 -12.32 3.56
N VAL A 78 -6.02 -11.01 3.39
CA VAL A 78 -5.17 -10.14 2.57
C VAL A 78 -3.95 -9.59 3.31
N LEU A 79 -4.02 -9.41 4.64
CA LEU A 79 -2.90 -8.90 5.41
C LEU A 79 -1.71 -9.86 5.44
N PRO A 80 -1.88 -11.19 5.69
CA PRO A 80 -0.77 -12.14 5.60
C PRO A 80 -0.16 -12.19 4.20
N LEU A 81 -0.98 -12.14 3.15
CA LEU A 81 -0.49 -12.08 1.78
C LEU A 81 0.35 -10.83 1.53
N ALA A 82 -0.11 -9.66 1.99
CA ALA A 82 0.63 -8.41 1.85
C ALA A 82 1.97 -8.45 2.60
N LEU A 83 2.00 -9.05 3.80
CA LEU A 83 3.23 -9.26 4.57
C LEU A 83 4.17 -10.25 3.87
N LEU A 84 3.65 -11.32 3.26
CA LEU A 84 4.44 -12.25 2.45
C LEU A 84 5.07 -11.53 1.24
N CYS A 85 4.29 -10.73 0.52
CA CYS A 85 4.80 -9.92 -0.58
C CYS A 85 5.91 -8.97 -0.10
N ALA A 86 5.70 -8.30 1.04
CA ALA A 86 6.74 -7.46 1.63
C ALA A 86 8.00 -8.28 1.94
N ALA A 87 7.88 -9.46 2.54
CA ALA A 87 9.03 -10.31 2.86
C ALA A 87 9.81 -10.81 1.62
N VAL A 88 9.15 -10.97 0.47
CA VAL A 88 9.79 -11.43 -0.78
C VAL A 88 10.43 -10.29 -1.57
N ILE A 89 9.89 -9.07 -1.45
CA ILE A 89 10.38 -7.89 -2.17
C ILE A 89 11.66 -7.33 -1.54
N TRP A 90 11.85 -7.55 -0.24
CA TRP A 90 13.07 -7.19 0.49
C TRP A 90 14.15 -8.26 0.36
#